data_AF-A0A3B8XZU2-F1
#
_entry.id   AF-A0A3B8XZU2-F1
#
_cell.length_a   1.000
_cell.length_b   1.000
_cell.length_c   1.000
_cell.angle_alpha   90.00
_cell.angle_beta   90.00
_cell.angle_gamma   90.00
#
_symmetry.space_group_name_H-M   'P 1'
#
loop_
_entity.id
_entity.type
_entity.pdbx_description
1 polymer ?
#
loop_
_entity_poly.entity_id
_entity_poly.type
_entity_poly.pdbx_seq_one_letter_code
_entity_poly.pdbx_strand_id
1 'polypeptide(L)'
;MTINPAIKTKKKFCFCTLAIGYRYRLMAKNLAQDLASYSPGTSFYILTDNLRDFSQQKNVVAFRYHRRGIQHCYNDRRFIFEQALADFPVAIHIDADTKILGELPDDLDAPPGVTGIHENLIEHISKYRPDRFENIRKIAEKLDIPLEKSQWIGESLLIVAQDGGKEKEFIKLWGLIATYAELKGIYSGQGNLMGLAAAKIGWEVSTNSSWKTLYQLTKHLDASHSVKRSFWEQLQRRIGYHYRLNKERLLALKDFDFYYR
;
A
#
# COMPACT_ATOMS: atom_id res chain seq x y z
N MET A 1 -2.52 2.66 19.97
CA MET A 1 -2.67 4.03 20.51
C MET A 1 -2.57 4.97 19.33
N THR A 2 -3.64 5.70 19.05
CA THR A 2 -3.78 6.65 17.94
C THR A 2 -3.61 8.05 18.50
N ILE A 3 -3.09 8.98 17.72
CA ILE A 3 -3.12 10.42 18.04
C ILE A 3 -4.06 11.13 17.08
N ASN A 4 -4.90 12.00 17.65
CA ASN A 4 -6.01 12.71 17.01
C ASN A 4 -7.14 11.76 16.54
N PRO A 5 -8.38 11.91 17.07
CA PRO A 5 -9.53 11.23 16.47
C PRO A 5 -9.77 11.77 15.05
N ALA A 6 -10.36 10.96 14.17
CA ALA A 6 -10.75 11.40 12.84
C ALA A 6 -11.52 12.72 12.90
N ILE A 7 -11.12 13.71 12.11
CA ILE A 7 -11.91 14.93 11.95
C ILE A 7 -13.24 14.52 11.32
N LYS A 8 -14.37 15.07 11.80
CA LYS A 8 -15.63 15.03 11.04
C LYS A 8 -15.44 15.80 9.75
N THR A 9 -14.99 15.13 8.70
CA THR A 9 -14.73 15.72 7.39
C THR A 9 -16.02 15.78 6.57
N LYS A 10 -16.17 16.81 5.74
CA LYS A 10 -17.23 16.85 4.72
C LYS A 10 -16.96 15.87 3.57
N LYS A 11 -15.70 15.54 3.31
CA LYS A 11 -15.30 14.68 2.18
C LYS A 11 -15.55 13.21 2.50
N LYS A 12 -15.99 12.47 1.48
CA LYS A 12 -16.23 11.02 1.51
C LYS A 12 -14.96 10.19 1.30
N PHE A 13 -13.80 10.84 1.17
CA PHE A 13 -12.54 10.15 0.97
C PHE A 13 -11.48 10.69 1.94
N CYS A 14 -10.44 9.88 2.15
CA CYS A 14 -9.22 10.30 2.82
C CYS A 14 -7.99 9.91 1.99
N PHE A 15 -6.89 10.62 2.22
CA PHE A 15 -5.58 10.15 1.78
C PHE A 15 -4.98 9.22 2.83
N CYS A 16 -4.13 8.30 2.41
CA CYS A 16 -3.43 7.42 3.30
C CYS A 16 -2.00 7.09 2.83
N THR A 17 -1.09 6.84 3.78
CA THR A 17 0.28 6.42 3.47
C THR A 17 0.93 5.59 4.58
N LEU A 18 2.11 5.04 4.27
CA LEU A 18 2.99 4.36 5.21
C LEU A 18 4.32 5.10 5.32
N ALA A 19 4.66 5.58 6.51
CA ALA A 19 5.85 6.37 6.78
C ALA A 19 6.68 5.78 7.92
N ILE A 20 7.58 4.85 7.59
CA ILE A 20 8.50 4.19 8.54
C ILE A 20 9.91 4.75 8.38
N GLY A 21 10.52 5.17 9.48
CA GLY A 21 11.86 5.74 9.52
C GLY A 21 11.85 7.25 9.25
N TYR A 22 12.84 7.93 9.83
CA TYR A 22 12.86 9.40 9.93
C TYR A 22 12.65 10.13 8.59
N ARG A 23 13.31 9.68 7.50
CA ARG A 23 13.20 10.31 6.18
C ARG A 23 11.78 10.26 5.61
N TYR A 24 11.15 9.09 5.63
CA TYR A 24 9.78 8.93 5.15
C TYR A 24 8.78 9.67 6.04
N ARG A 25 9.03 9.76 7.36
CA ARG A 25 8.20 10.58 8.25
C ARG A 25 8.31 12.07 7.96
N LEU A 26 9.50 12.57 7.63
CA LEU A 26 9.70 13.95 7.20
C LEU A 26 8.96 14.23 5.88
N MET A 27 9.05 13.32 4.91
CA MET A 27 8.34 13.44 3.63
C MET A 27 6.82 13.41 3.82
N ALA A 28 6.31 12.45 4.61
CA ALA A 28 4.89 12.39 4.95
C ALA A 28 4.42 13.64 5.72
N LYS A 29 5.28 14.27 6.52
CA LYS A 29 4.97 15.56 7.17
C LYS A 29 4.84 16.69 6.15
N ASN A 30 5.70 16.74 5.14
CA ASN A 30 5.56 17.71 4.04
C ASN A 30 4.28 17.45 3.24
N LEU A 31 4.01 16.19 2.89
CA LEU A 31 2.78 15.80 2.22
C LEU A 31 1.53 16.17 3.04
N ALA A 32 1.56 16.02 4.38
CA ALA A 32 0.48 16.45 5.24
C ALA A 32 0.22 17.97 5.16
N GLN A 33 1.27 18.79 5.06
CA GLN A 33 1.16 20.24 4.90
C GLN A 33 0.60 20.61 3.52
N ASP A 34 1.08 19.94 2.48
CA ASP A 34 0.55 20.08 1.13
C ASP A 34 -0.95 19.74 1.09
N LEU A 35 -1.36 18.60 1.65
CA LEU A 35 -2.77 18.19 1.71
C LEU A 35 -3.63 19.16 2.53
N ALA A 36 -3.10 19.73 3.62
CA ALA A 36 -3.82 20.73 4.39
C ALA A 36 -4.09 22.02 3.57
N SER A 37 -3.19 22.35 2.65
CA SER A 37 -3.24 23.57 1.84
C SER A 37 -4.07 23.38 0.57
N TYR A 38 -3.86 22.26 -0.13
CA TYR A 38 -4.47 21.98 -1.43
C TYR A 38 -5.70 21.07 -1.37
N SER A 39 -6.01 20.49 -0.21
CA SER A 39 -7.24 19.70 -0.01
C SER A 39 -7.82 19.96 1.38
N PRO A 40 -8.21 21.20 1.69
CA PRO A 40 -8.73 21.55 3.00
C PRO A 40 -9.94 20.68 3.36
N GLY A 41 -9.98 20.23 4.61
CA GLY A 41 -11.04 19.34 5.11
C GLY A 41 -10.88 17.86 4.77
N THR A 42 -9.80 17.45 4.10
CA THR A 42 -9.47 16.03 3.88
C THR A 42 -8.62 15.48 5.03
N SER A 43 -8.95 14.27 5.51
CA SER A 43 -8.12 13.56 6.49
C SER A 43 -6.96 12.83 5.82
N PHE A 44 -5.82 12.76 6.51
CA PHE A 44 -4.63 12.03 6.08
C PHE A 44 -4.23 10.96 7.10
N TYR A 45 -4.38 9.70 6.69
CA TYR A 45 -4.18 8.52 7.51
C TYR A 45 -2.75 7.99 7.36
N ILE A 46 -2.00 7.86 8.44
CA ILE A 46 -0.57 7.50 8.38
C ILE A 46 -0.24 6.35 9.32
N LEU A 47 0.32 5.26 8.79
CA LEU A 47 1.00 4.25 9.59
C LEU A 47 2.44 4.69 9.81
N THR A 48 2.89 4.77 11.06
CA THR A 48 4.23 5.27 11.38
C THR A 48 4.86 4.61 12.60
N ASP A 49 6.19 4.50 12.61
CA ASP A 49 6.97 4.05 13.76
C ASP A 49 7.18 5.13 14.84
N ASN A 50 6.81 6.40 14.57
CA ASN A 50 6.85 7.48 15.56
C ASN A 50 5.68 8.46 15.41
N LEU A 51 4.73 8.39 16.35
CA LEU A 51 3.55 9.27 16.38
C LEU A 51 3.91 10.75 16.59
N ARG A 52 4.96 11.06 17.37
CA ARG A 52 5.24 12.44 17.81
C ARG A 52 5.49 13.39 16.64
N ASP A 53 6.00 12.86 15.52
CA ASP A 53 6.33 13.63 14.31
C ASP A 53 5.10 14.24 13.63
N PHE A 54 3.90 13.73 13.96
CA PHE A 54 2.60 14.15 13.41
C PHE A 54 1.67 14.83 14.42
N SER A 55 2.15 15.09 15.64
CA SER A 55 1.32 15.63 16.73
C SER A 55 0.75 17.03 16.50
N GLN A 56 1.34 17.80 15.57
CA GLN A 56 0.95 19.19 15.30
C GLN A 56 0.07 19.33 14.04
N GLN A 57 -0.12 18.25 13.29
CA GLN A 57 -0.81 18.25 12.01
C GLN A 57 -2.27 17.89 12.24
N LYS A 58 -3.14 18.91 12.22
CA LYS A 58 -4.57 18.74 12.52
C LYS A 58 -5.26 17.80 11.54
N ASN A 59 -4.87 17.82 10.26
CA ASN A 59 -5.42 16.95 9.22
C ASN A 59 -4.90 15.50 9.26
N VAL A 60 -4.04 15.14 10.21
CA VAL A 60 -3.42 13.81 10.28
C VAL A 60 -4.04 12.96 11.39
N VAL A 61 -4.37 11.72 11.02
CA VAL A 61 -4.67 10.61 11.94
C VAL A 61 -3.52 9.61 11.84
N ALA A 62 -2.68 9.55 12.88
CA ALA A 62 -1.49 8.71 12.87
C ALA A 62 -1.64 7.48 13.78
N PHE A 63 -1.26 6.33 13.23
CA PHE A 63 -1.34 5.02 13.87
C PHE A 63 0.07 4.47 14.09
N ARG A 64 0.36 4.07 15.32
CA ARG A 64 1.65 3.43 15.63
C ARG A 64 1.73 2.09 14.90
N TYR A 65 2.78 1.92 14.12
CA TYR A 65 2.99 0.75 13.30
C TYR A 65 4.45 0.30 13.33
N HIS A 66 4.64 -1.01 13.42
CA HIS A 66 5.95 -1.63 13.27
C HIS A 66 5.88 -2.55 12.06
N ARG A 67 6.90 -2.46 11.19
CA ARG A 67 6.99 -3.27 9.97
C ARG A 67 6.73 -4.76 10.24
N ARG A 68 5.84 -5.33 9.43
CA ARG A 68 5.49 -6.76 9.43
C ARG A 68 6.13 -7.50 8.25
N GLY A 69 6.25 -6.88 7.08
CA GLY A 69 6.91 -7.51 5.93
C GLY A 69 8.36 -7.93 6.22
N ILE A 70 8.78 -9.08 5.66
CA ILE A 70 10.02 -9.79 6.03
C ILE A 70 11.25 -8.91 5.76
N GLN A 71 11.46 -8.48 4.52
CA GLN A 71 12.60 -7.64 4.15
C GLN A 71 12.22 -6.15 4.02
N HIS A 72 11.13 -5.87 3.31
CA HIS A 72 10.59 -4.53 3.07
C HIS A 72 9.19 -4.40 3.68
N CYS A 73 8.67 -3.18 3.74
CA CYS A 73 7.32 -2.89 4.21
C CYS A 73 6.36 -2.52 3.07
N TYR A 74 6.68 -2.85 1.82
CA TYR A 74 5.85 -2.43 0.68
C TYR A 74 4.43 -3.01 0.76
N ASN A 75 4.28 -4.27 1.15
CA ASN A 75 2.99 -4.92 1.35
C ASN A 75 2.26 -4.48 2.63
N ASP A 76 2.94 -3.77 3.54
CA ASP A 76 2.32 -3.29 4.79
C ASP A 76 1.32 -2.14 4.53
N ARG A 77 1.35 -1.54 3.34
CA ARG A 77 0.39 -0.52 2.89
C ARG A 77 -1.07 -1.03 2.99
N ARG A 78 -1.30 -2.33 2.86
CA ARG A 78 -2.64 -2.93 3.05
C ARG A 78 -3.28 -2.59 4.41
N PHE A 79 -2.47 -2.43 5.45
CA PHE A 79 -2.97 -2.13 6.78
C PHE A 79 -3.43 -0.67 6.93
N ILE A 80 -2.91 0.28 6.12
CA ILE A 80 -3.45 1.64 6.16
C ILE A 80 -4.78 1.72 5.42
N PHE A 81 -4.98 0.94 4.35
CA PHE A 81 -6.29 0.79 3.72
C PHE A 81 -7.34 0.26 4.71
N GLU A 82 -6.98 -0.72 5.54
CA GLU A 82 -7.88 -1.25 6.58
C GLU A 82 -8.32 -0.16 7.57
N GLN A 83 -7.41 0.71 8.01
CA GLN A 83 -7.75 1.82 8.91
C GLN A 83 -8.59 2.88 8.18
N ALA A 84 -8.17 3.27 6.97
CA ALA A 84 -8.83 4.31 6.20
C ALA A 84 -10.27 3.92 5.80
N LEU A 85 -10.46 2.69 5.32
CA LEU A 85 -11.76 2.19 4.87
C LEU A 85 -12.71 1.84 6.02
N ALA A 86 -12.24 1.85 7.27
CA ALA A 86 -13.12 1.75 8.44
C ALA A 86 -13.89 3.07 8.65
N ASP A 87 -13.28 4.20 8.33
CA ASP A 87 -13.81 5.54 8.59
C ASP A 87 -14.33 6.25 7.33
N PHE A 88 -13.86 5.84 6.14
CA PHE A 88 -14.20 6.45 4.86
C PHE A 88 -14.65 5.41 3.82
N PRO A 89 -15.63 5.73 2.96
CA PRO A 89 -15.99 4.84 1.85
C PRO A 89 -14.91 4.79 0.77
N VAL A 90 -14.00 5.76 0.71
CA VAL A 90 -12.91 5.81 -0.27
C VAL A 90 -11.58 6.14 0.40
N ALA A 91 -10.55 5.34 0.13
CA ALA A 91 -9.19 5.53 0.61
C ALA A 91 -8.23 5.70 -0.57
N ILE A 92 -7.43 6.77 -0.55
CA ILE A 92 -6.48 7.10 -1.60
C ILE A 92 -5.07 6.94 -1.06
N HIS A 93 -4.41 5.85 -1.44
CA HIS A 93 -3.00 5.68 -1.14
C HIS A 93 -2.15 6.60 -2.01
N ILE A 94 -1.22 7.29 -1.37
CA ILE A 94 -0.23 8.16 -2.01
C ILE A 94 1.11 7.97 -1.31
N ASP A 95 2.19 7.86 -2.08
CA ASP A 95 3.52 7.65 -1.51
C ASP A 95 4.00 8.87 -0.71
N ALA A 96 4.68 8.60 0.41
CA ALA A 96 5.08 9.64 1.37
C ALA A 96 6.01 10.70 0.74
N ASP A 97 6.77 10.33 -0.28
CA ASP A 97 7.65 11.17 -1.10
C ASP A 97 6.93 11.79 -2.31
N THR A 98 5.64 12.07 -2.17
CA THR A 98 4.86 12.81 -3.17
C THR A 98 4.68 14.27 -2.76
N LYS A 99 4.76 15.18 -3.72
CA LYS A 99 4.40 16.60 -3.57
C LYS A 99 3.06 16.88 -4.25
N ILE A 100 2.20 17.69 -3.61
CA ILE A 100 0.98 18.19 -4.25
C ILE A 100 1.30 19.52 -4.97
N LEU A 101 0.88 19.63 -6.23
CA LEU A 101 1.23 20.75 -7.11
C LEU A 101 0.13 21.81 -7.24
N GLY A 102 -1.09 21.51 -6.83
CA GLY A 102 -2.24 22.41 -6.95
C GLY A 102 -3.46 21.88 -6.22
N GLU A 103 -4.54 22.67 -6.22
CA GLU A 103 -5.80 22.34 -5.53
C GLU A 103 -6.38 21.01 -6.02
N LEU A 104 -6.63 20.11 -5.07
CA LEU A 104 -7.26 18.82 -5.32
C LEU A 104 -8.78 18.98 -5.29
N PRO A 105 -9.51 18.24 -6.13
CA PRO A 105 -10.96 18.36 -6.20
C PRO A 105 -11.64 17.98 -4.87
N ASP A 106 -12.81 18.57 -4.65
CA ASP A 106 -13.62 18.30 -3.46
C ASP A 106 -14.43 17.01 -3.53
N ASP A 107 -14.67 16.53 -4.74
CA ASP A 107 -15.32 15.25 -5.01
C ASP A 107 -14.51 14.45 -6.02
N LEU A 108 -14.59 13.13 -5.91
CA LEU A 108 -13.89 12.19 -6.77
C LEU A 108 -14.87 11.09 -7.16
N ASP A 109 -14.99 10.86 -8.46
CA ASP A 109 -15.56 9.61 -8.96
C ASP A 109 -14.63 8.46 -8.58
N ALA A 110 -15.11 7.59 -7.69
CA ALA A 110 -14.40 6.43 -7.16
C ALA A 110 -15.40 5.28 -7.09
N PRO A 111 -15.63 4.57 -8.21
CA PRO A 111 -16.55 3.43 -8.21
C PRO A 111 -16.05 2.34 -7.26
N PRO A 112 -16.95 1.49 -6.72
CA PRO A 112 -16.58 0.37 -5.86
C PRO A 112 -15.44 -0.46 -6.48
N GLY A 113 -14.41 -0.77 -5.70
CA GLY A 113 -13.23 -1.50 -6.18
C GLY A 113 -11.95 -0.66 -6.20
N VAL A 114 -11.10 -0.91 -7.20
CA VAL A 114 -9.77 -0.32 -7.30
C VAL A 114 -9.65 0.53 -8.56
N THR A 115 -9.21 1.77 -8.38
CA THR A 115 -8.86 2.66 -9.49
C THR A 115 -7.38 3.04 -9.39
N GLY A 116 -6.64 2.79 -10.46
CA GLY A 116 -5.19 3.00 -10.53
C GLY A 116 -4.67 2.93 -11.96
N ILE A 117 -3.39 3.28 -12.15
CA ILE A 117 -2.69 2.87 -13.38
C ILE A 117 -2.54 1.36 -13.38
N HIS A 118 -2.76 0.75 -14.54
CA HIS A 118 -2.72 -0.70 -14.67
C HIS A 118 -2.20 -1.15 -16.03
N GLU A 119 -1.71 -2.38 -16.09
CA GLU A 119 -1.23 -3.06 -17.30
C GLU A 119 -1.64 -4.53 -17.24
N ASN A 120 -1.57 -5.26 -18.36
CA ASN A 120 -1.70 -6.72 -18.30
C ASN A 120 -0.59 -7.31 -17.41
N LEU A 121 -0.96 -8.16 -16.46
CA LEU A 121 0.00 -8.67 -15.47
C LEU A 121 1.09 -9.56 -16.09
N ILE A 122 0.75 -10.38 -17.08
CA ILE A 122 1.70 -11.25 -17.76
C ILE A 122 2.71 -10.42 -18.54
N GLU A 123 2.25 -9.43 -19.31
CA GLU A 123 3.11 -8.52 -20.06
C GLU A 123 4.05 -7.74 -19.13
N HIS A 124 3.52 -7.18 -18.05
CA HIS A 124 4.28 -6.41 -17.08
C HIS A 124 5.39 -7.25 -16.42
N ILE A 125 5.06 -8.46 -15.95
CA ILE A 125 6.05 -9.35 -15.31
C ILE A 125 7.10 -9.79 -16.34
N SER A 126 6.68 -10.16 -17.55
CA SER A 126 7.59 -10.62 -18.60
C SER A 126 8.60 -9.54 -19.00
N LYS A 127 8.16 -8.27 -19.02
CA LYS A 127 9.00 -7.12 -19.35
C LYS A 127 9.99 -6.76 -18.24
N TYR A 128 9.53 -6.69 -16.99
CA TYR A 128 10.33 -6.11 -15.90
C TYR A 128 11.00 -7.13 -15.01
N ARG A 129 10.37 -8.29 -14.76
CA ARG A 129 10.81 -9.32 -13.80
C ARG A 129 10.42 -10.74 -14.22
N PRO A 130 10.89 -11.24 -15.38
CA PRO A 130 10.54 -12.57 -15.87
C PRO A 130 10.96 -13.69 -14.89
N ASP A 131 12.00 -13.44 -14.08
CA ASP A 131 12.46 -14.33 -13.00
C ASP A 131 11.37 -14.68 -11.97
N ARG A 132 10.33 -13.84 -11.86
CA ARG A 132 9.25 -14.00 -10.87
C ARG A 132 8.02 -14.70 -11.42
N PHE A 133 7.93 -14.86 -12.75
CA PHE A 133 6.71 -15.33 -13.40
C PHE A 133 6.23 -16.68 -12.85
N GLU A 134 7.15 -17.63 -12.66
CA GLU A 134 6.80 -18.97 -12.18
C GLU A 134 6.21 -18.96 -10.76
N ASN A 135 6.71 -18.11 -9.87
CA ASN A 135 6.15 -17.97 -8.53
C ASN A 135 4.76 -17.31 -8.57
N ILE A 136 4.57 -16.32 -9.45
CA ILE A 136 3.28 -15.66 -9.65
C ILE A 136 2.25 -16.62 -10.26
N ARG A 137 2.63 -17.43 -11.25
CA ARG A 137 1.81 -18.48 -11.84
C ARG A 137 1.35 -19.49 -10.78
N LYS A 138 2.26 -19.97 -9.93
CA LYS A 138 1.92 -20.88 -8.83
C LYS A 138 0.92 -20.27 -7.84
N ILE A 139 1.06 -18.98 -7.51
CA ILE A 139 0.07 -18.31 -6.64
C ILE A 139 -1.30 -18.30 -7.33
N ALA A 140 -1.34 -17.93 -8.61
CA ALA A 140 -2.59 -17.89 -9.37
C ALA A 140 -3.26 -19.26 -9.45
N GLU A 141 -2.51 -20.33 -9.73
CA GLU A 141 -3.01 -21.70 -9.73
C GLU A 141 -3.57 -22.13 -8.36
N LYS A 142 -2.83 -21.87 -7.28
CA LYS A 142 -3.27 -22.20 -5.91
C LYS A 142 -4.55 -21.49 -5.51
N LEU A 143 -4.76 -20.29 -6.05
CA LEU A 143 -5.92 -19.47 -5.74
C LEU A 143 -7.00 -19.55 -6.81
N ASP A 144 -6.85 -20.38 -7.84
CA ASP A 144 -7.77 -20.43 -8.99
C ASP A 144 -8.05 -19.03 -9.56
N ILE A 145 -6.98 -18.32 -9.89
CA ILE A 145 -7.01 -16.96 -10.46
C ILE A 145 -6.69 -17.08 -11.96
N PRO A 146 -7.56 -16.55 -12.84
CA PRO A 146 -7.26 -16.48 -14.27
C PRO A 146 -6.15 -15.45 -14.52
N LEU A 147 -4.92 -15.92 -14.71
CA LEU A 147 -3.75 -15.06 -14.83
C LEU A 147 -3.83 -14.14 -16.06
N GLU A 148 -4.46 -14.62 -17.13
CA GLU A 148 -4.66 -13.91 -18.40
C GLU A 148 -5.57 -12.69 -18.24
N LYS A 149 -6.45 -12.72 -17.24
CA LYS A 149 -7.37 -11.61 -16.90
C LYS A 149 -6.85 -10.74 -15.76
N SER A 150 -5.71 -11.09 -15.18
CA SER A 150 -5.13 -10.33 -14.07
C SER A 150 -4.39 -9.10 -14.58
N GLN A 151 -4.47 -8.00 -13.83
CA GLN A 151 -3.83 -6.73 -14.16
C GLN A 151 -2.76 -6.39 -13.13
N TRP A 152 -1.58 -5.92 -13.56
CA TRP A 152 -0.66 -5.24 -12.66
C TRP A 152 -1.26 -3.89 -12.25
N ILE A 153 -1.03 -3.47 -11.00
CA ILE A 153 -1.54 -2.22 -10.43
C ILE A 153 -0.38 -1.35 -9.98
N GLY A 154 -0.29 -0.11 -10.46
CA GLY A 154 0.74 0.83 -10.03
C GLY A 154 0.57 1.31 -8.60
N GLU A 155 1.67 1.38 -7.86
CA GLU A 155 1.62 1.43 -6.40
C GLU A 155 1.83 2.83 -5.81
N SER A 156 2.25 3.81 -6.61
CA SER A 156 2.56 5.18 -6.16
C SER A 156 1.32 6.02 -5.85
N LEU A 157 0.21 5.75 -6.55
CA LEU A 157 -1.09 6.40 -6.37
C LEU A 157 -2.21 5.39 -6.70
N LEU A 158 -3.05 5.08 -5.71
CA LEU A 158 -4.10 4.07 -5.82
C LEU A 158 -5.34 4.52 -5.06
N ILE A 159 -6.52 4.39 -5.66
CA ILE A 159 -7.81 4.64 -5.01
C ILE A 159 -8.49 3.29 -4.76
N VAL A 160 -8.96 3.07 -3.54
CA VAL A 160 -9.77 1.91 -3.18
C VAL A 160 -11.08 2.42 -2.59
N ALA A 161 -12.21 1.98 -3.15
CA ALA A 161 -13.54 2.28 -2.65
C ALA A 161 -14.20 1.02 -2.08
N GLN A 162 -15.03 1.20 -1.05
CA GLN A 162 -15.82 0.12 -0.46
C GLN A 162 -16.72 -0.52 -1.51
N ASP A 163 -16.82 -1.85 -1.44
CA ASP A 163 -17.65 -2.66 -2.34
C ASP A 163 -18.31 -3.79 -1.54
N GLY A 164 -19.16 -3.41 -0.60
CA GLY A 164 -19.97 -4.35 0.17
C GLY A 164 -19.17 -5.37 1.00
N GLY A 165 -17.92 -5.07 1.35
CA GLY A 165 -17.03 -5.97 2.10
C GLY A 165 -15.94 -6.62 1.25
N LYS A 166 -16.01 -6.57 -0.08
CA LYS A 166 -14.96 -7.09 -0.96
C LYS A 166 -13.62 -6.37 -0.77
N GLU A 167 -13.64 -5.11 -0.33
CA GLU A 167 -12.43 -4.37 0.02
C GLU A 167 -11.66 -4.99 1.18
N LYS A 168 -12.35 -5.63 2.12
CA LYS A 168 -11.72 -6.36 3.23
C LYS A 168 -11.13 -7.68 2.74
N GLU A 169 -11.82 -8.36 1.83
CA GLU A 169 -11.34 -9.59 1.20
C GLU A 169 -10.10 -9.31 0.34
N PHE A 170 -10.10 -8.23 -0.43
CA PHE A 170 -8.94 -7.72 -1.18
C PHE A 170 -7.72 -7.55 -0.28
N ILE A 171 -7.85 -6.81 0.83
CA ILE A 171 -6.77 -6.54 1.79
C ILE A 171 -6.24 -7.86 2.39
N LYS A 172 -7.15 -8.80 2.72
CA LYS A 172 -6.80 -10.11 3.27
C LYS A 172 -6.05 -10.96 2.25
N LEU A 173 -6.54 -11.05 1.01
CA LEU A 173 -5.92 -11.80 -0.08
C LEU A 173 -4.57 -11.22 -0.47
N TRP A 174 -4.45 -9.89 -0.55
CA TRP A 174 -3.15 -9.23 -0.74
C TRP A 174 -2.18 -9.64 0.37
N GLY A 175 -2.61 -9.69 1.63
CA GLY A 175 -1.80 -10.18 2.74
C GLY A 175 -1.34 -11.63 2.57
N LEU A 176 -2.24 -12.53 2.19
CA LEU A 176 -1.96 -13.95 1.95
C LEU A 176 -0.92 -14.13 0.83
N ILE A 177 -1.16 -13.49 -0.31
CA ILE A 177 -0.31 -13.54 -1.50
C ILE A 177 1.06 -12.93 -1.20
N ALA A 178 1.11 -11.81 -0.48
CA ALA A 178 2.35 -11.18 -0.05
C ALA A 178 3.19 -12.08 0.85
N THR A 179 2.59 -12.74 1.84
CA THR A 179 3.32 -13.67 2.70
C THR A 179 3.90 -14.83 1.88
N TYR A 180 3.15 -15.38 0.93
CA TYR A 180 3.68 -16.42 0.03
C TYR A 180 4.89 -15.89 -0.75
N ALA A 181 4.77 -14.74 -1.41
CA ALA A 181 5.84 -14.17 -2.22
C ALA A 181 7.11 -13.91 -1.38
N GLU A 182 6.95 -13.31 -0.18
CA GLU A 182 8.07 -13.01 0.71
C GLU A 182 8.77 -14.29 1.21
N LEU A 183 8.03 -15.37 1.49
CA LEU A 183 8.61 -16.67 1.85
C LEU A 183 9.40 -17.31 0.70
N LYS A 184 9.08 -16.98 -0.56
CA LYS A 184 9.86 -17.37 -1.76
C LYS A 184 10.95 -16.35 -2.13
N GLY A 185 11.22 -15.36 -1.27
CA GLY A 185 12.26 -14.36 -1.48
C GLY A 185 11.87 -13.18 -2.39
N ILE A 186 10.58 -13.03 -2.70
CA ILE A 186 10.05 -11.93 -3.51
C ILE A 186 9.57 -10.82 -2.58
N TYR A 187 10.41 -9.79 -2.41
CA TYR A 187 10.16 -8.70 -1.45
C TYR A 187 9.77 -7.36 -2.07
N SER A 188 9.45 -7.33 -3.37
CA SER A 188 9.00 -6.12 -4.09
C SER A 188 8.07 -6.49 -5.25
N GLY A 189 7.45 -5.50 -5.90
CA GLY A 189 6.52 -5.72 -7.01
C GLY A 189 5.11 -6.04 -6.52
N GLN A 190 4.69 -5.33 -5.48
CA GLN A 190 3.42 -5.48 -4.81
C GLN A 190 2.22 -5.18 -5.72
N GLY A 191 2.41 -4.44 -6.81
CA GLY A 191 1.43 -4.26 -7.88
C GLY A 191 0.96 -5.57 -8.52
N ASN A 192 1.85 -6.55 -8.68
CA ASN A 192 1.46 -7.88 -9.17
C ASN A 192 0.57 -8.60 -8.14
N LEU A 193 0.90 -8.44 -6.86
CA LEU A 193 0.22 -9.13 -5.76
C LEU A 193 -1.18 -8.53 -5.52
N MET A 194 -1.30 -7.20 -5.61
CA MET A 194 -2.59 -6.51 -5.61
C MET A 194 -3.43 -6.91 -6.82
N GLY A 195 -2.81 -7.01 -8.00
CA GLY A 195 -3.46 -7.48 -9.22
C GLY A 195 -4.14 -8.84 -9.10
N LEU A 196 -3.42 -9.83 -8.58
CA LEU A 196 -3.97 -11.15 -8.30
C LEU A 196 -5.10 -11.09 -7.27
N ALA A 197 -4.95 -10.31 -6.20
CA ALA A 197 -5.98 -10.15 -5.17
C ALA A 197 -7.27 -9.55 -5.75
N ALA A 198 -7.15 -8.53 -6.61
CA ALA A 198 -8.29 -7.90 -7.28
C ALA A 198 -8.99 -8.89 -8.24
N ALA A 199 -8.22 -9.60 -9.07
CA ALA A 199 -8.76 -10.59 -9.98
C ALA A 199 -9.52 -11.72 -9.25
N LYS A 200 -9.01 -12.17 -8.10
CA LYS A 200 -9.64 -13.23 -7.31
C LYS A 200 -11.06 -12.89 -6.83
N ILE A 201 -11.31 -11.62 -6.51
CA ILE A 201 -12.61 -11.13 -6.02
C ILE A 201 -13.50 -10.55 -7.13
N GLY A 202 -13.05 -10.68 -8.38
CA GLY A 202 -13.75 -10.18 -9.56
C GLY A 202 -13.72 -8.66 -9.70
N TRP A 203 -12.69 -7.99 -9.17
CA TRP A 203 -12.45 -6.58 -9.45
C TRP A 203 -11.66 -6.40 -10.74
N GLU A 204 -12.16 -5.51 -11.59
CA GLU A 204 -11.42 -4.95 -12.70
C GLU A 204 -10.78 -3.63 -12.26
N VAL A 205 -9.51 -3.46 -12.58
CA VAL A 205 -8.76 -2.24 -12.28
C VAL A 205 -9.00 -1.28 -13.42
N SER A 206 -9.46 -0.08 -13.08
CA SER A 206 -9.73 0.97 -14.06
C SER A 206 -8.87 2.20 -13.82
N THR A 207 -8.61 2.97 -14.88
CA THR A 207 -8.08 4.33 -14.79
C THR A 207 -9.18 5.32 -15.20
N ASN A 208 -9.63 6.17 -14.28
CA ASN A 208 -10.69 7.16 -14.55
C ASN A 208 -10.16 8.62 -14.48
N SER A 209 -11.07 9.58 -14.66
CA SER A 209 -10.75 11.01 -14.63
C SER A 209 -10.21 11.45 -13.27
N SER A 210 -10.83 11.01 -12.18
CA SER A 210 -10.39 11.30 -10.80
C SER A 210 -8.93 10.91 -10.58
N TRP A 211 -8.55 9.68 -10.94
CA TRP A 211 -7.17 9.23 -10.82
C TRP A 211 -6.22 10.06 -11.68
N LYS A 212 -6.60 10.36 -12.94
CA LYS A 212 -5.77 11.18 -13.85
C LYS A 212 -5.56 12.59 -13.31
N THR A 213 -6.59 13.22 -12.77
CA THR A 213 -6.51 14.55 -12.13
C THR A 213 -5.56 14.52 -10.94
N LEU A 214 -5.71 13.53 -10.04
CA LEU A 214 -4.79 13.37 -8.91
C LEU A 214 -3.35 13.15 -9.39
N TYR A 215 -3.15 12.30 -10.39
CA TYR A 215 -1.83 12.03 -10.96
C TYR A 215 -1.18 13.29 -11.54
N GLN A 216 -1.94 14.11 -12.29
CA GLN A 216 -1.44 15.37 -12.86
C GLN A 216 -1.10 16.43 -11.80
N LEU A 217 -1.83 16.42 -10.68
CA LEU A 217 -1.64 17.36 -9.57
C LEU A 217 -0.64 16.86 -8.52
N THR A 218 0.02 15.73 -8.77
CA THR A 218 1.01 15.15 -7.87
C THR A 218 2.34 14.94 -8.58
N LYS A 219 3.43 15.02 -7.81
CA LYS A 219 4.78 14.71 -8.30
C LYS A 219 5.49 13.78 -7.33
N HIS A 220 5.78 12.57 -7.79
CA HIS A 220 6.60 11.62 -7.06
C HIS A 220 8.07 12.07 -7.09
N LEU A 221 8.76 12.06 -5.95
CA LEU A 221 10.12 12.58 -5.80
C LEU A 221 11.20 11.49 -5.83
N ASP A 222 10.82 10.21 -5.98
CA ASP A 222 11.71 9.05 -6.07
C ASP A 222 12.82 9.05 -5.01
N ALA A 223 12.45 9.18 -3.75
CA ALA A 223 13.41 9.45 -2.67
C ALA A 223 14.30 8.24 -2.28
N SER A 224 14.34 7.20 -3.11
CA SER A 224 15.15 5.99 -2.95
C SER A 224 16.65 6.27 -3.12
N HIS A 225 17.25 7.02 -2.20
CA HIS A 225 18.69 7.26 -2.18
C HIS A 225 19.37 6.60 -0.98
N SER A 226 20.50 5.95 -1.26
CA SER A 226 21.36 5.17 -0.38
C SER A 226 22.09 6.04 0.64
N VAL A 227 21.48 6.24 1.80
CA VAL A 227 22.24 6.76 2.96
C VAL A 227 23.10 5.62 3.52
N LYS A 228 24.39 5.90 3.74
CA LYS A 228 25.28 4.98 4.46
C LYS A 228 24.69 4.71 5.84
N ARG A 229 24.33 3.46 6.09
CA ARG A 229 23.78 3.03 7.38
C ARG A 229 24.92 2.68 8.33
N SER A 230 24.77 3.04 9.59
CA SER A 230 25.67 2.62 10.66
C SER A 230 25.70 1.09 10.81
N PHE A 231 26.75 0.57 11.43
CA PHE A 231 26.86 -0.86 11.75
C PHE A 231 25.66 -1.37 12.57
N TRP A 232 25.23 -0.60 13.57
CA TRP A 232 24.10 -0.95 14.43
C TRP A 232 22.78 -1.04 13.66
N GLU A 233 22.51 -0.11 12.75
CA GLU A 233 21.32 -0.16 11.88
C GLU A 233 21.35 -1.36 10.94
N GLN A 234 22.54 -1.73 10.43
CA GLN A 234 22.69 -2.93 9.60
C GLN A 234 22.43 -4.21 10.41
N LEU A 235 23.00 -4.31 11.62
CA LEU A 235 22.78 -5.43 12.52
C LEU A 235 21.30 -5.56 12.91
N GLN A 236 20.66 -4.45 13.32
CA GLN A 236 19.24 -4.42 13.66
C GLN A 236 18.36 -4.85 12.49
N ARG A 237 18.69 -4.43 11.26
CA ARG A 237 17.97 -4.89 10.05
C ARG A 237 18.13 -6.38 9.83
N ARG A 238 19.33 -6.93 9.99
CA ARG A 238 19.61 -8.37 9.81
C ARG A 238 18.90 -9.22 10.86
N ILE A 239 19.01 -8.85 12.14
CA ILE A 239 18.28 -9.53 13.23
C ILE A 239 16.77 -9.44 12.99
N GLY A 240 16.27 -8.24 12.68
CA GLY A 240 14.87 -8.03 12.40
C GLY A 240 14.37 -8.84 11.20
N TYR A 241 15.18 -9.00 10.16
CA TYR A 241 14.86 -9.85 9.00
C TYR A 241 14.70 -11.31 9.43
N HIS A 242 15.69 -11.88 10.12
CA HIS A 242 15.61 -13.29 10.55
C HIS A 242 14.47 -13.53 11.54
N TYR A 243 14.22 -12.59 12.46
CA TYR A 243 13.06 -12.64 13.35
C TYR A 243 11.74 -12.71 12.56
N ARG A 244 11.51 -11.77 11.63
CA ARG A 244 10.27 -11.75 10.84
C ARG A 244 10.15 -12.97 9.93
N LEU A 245 11.23 -13.38 9.27
CA LEU A 245 11.25 -14.57 8.43
C LEU A 245 10.88 -15.83 9.22
N ASN A 246 11.50 -16.05 10.38
CA ASN A 246 11.21 -17.23 11.19
C ASN A 246 9.80 -17.18 11.78
N LYS A 247 9.34 -16.00 12.19
CA LYS A 247 7.95 -15.80 12.63
C LYS A 247 6.96 -16.15 11.53
N GLU A 248 7.13 -15.62 10.32
CA GLU A 248 6.22 -15.91 9.20
C GLU A 248 6.29 -17.37 8.77
N ARG A 249 7.47 -18.01 8.81
CA ARG A 249 7.58 -19.47 8.58
C ARG A 249 6.76 -20.27 9.57
N LEU A 250 6.85 -19.96 10.86
CA LEU A 250 6.06 -20.64 11.90
C LEU A 250 4.56 -20.41 11.72
N LEU A 251 4.14 -19.20 11.36
CA LEU A 251 2.73 -18.91 11.09
C LEU A 251 2.22 -19.62 9.83
N ALA A 252 3.05 -19.71 8.79
CA ALA A 252 2.73 -20.38 7.53
C ALA A 252 2.55 -21.90 7.68
N LEU A 253 3.09 -22.52 8.74
CA LEU A 253 2.81 -23.93 9.04
C LEU A 253 1.33 -24.24 9.30
N LYS A 254 0.53 -23.22 9.65
CA LYS A 254 -0.93 -23.38 9.82
C LYS A 254 -1.67 -23.63 8.51
N ASP A 255 -1.07 -23.26 7.39
CA ASP A 255 -1.59 -23.47 6.04
C ASP A 255 -0.45 -24.01 5.16
N PHE A 256 0.08 -25.15 5.58
CA PHE A 256 1.30 -25.72 5.01
C PHE A 256 1.18 -25.98 3.51
N ASP A 257 0.02 -26.47 3.07
CA ASP A 257 -0.22 -26.84 1.67
C ASP A 257 -0.24 -25.60 0.77
N PHE A 258 -0.77 -24.47 1.23
CA PHE A 258 -0.71 -23.23 0.46
C PHE A 258 0.72 -22.69 0.33
N TYR A 259 1.48 -22.63 1.43
CA TYR A 259 2.78 -21.94 1.43
C TYR A 259 3.98 -22.81 0.99
N TYR A 260 3.92 -24.13 1.19
CA TYR A 260 5.09 -25.01 1.03
C TYR A 260 4.93 -26.13 -0.01
N ARG A 261 3.71 -26.63 -0.23
CA ARG A 261 3.41 -27.47 -1.39
C ARG A 261 3.00 -26.60 -2.57
#